data_AF-A0A4R5B7E5-F1
#
_entry.id   AF-A0A4R5B7E5-F1
#
_cell.length_a   1.000
_cell.length_b   1.000
_cell.length_c   1.000
_cell.angle_alpha   90.00
_cell.angle_beta   90.00
_cell.angle_gamma   90.00
#
_symmetry.space_group_name_H-M   'P 1'
#
loop_
_entity.id
_entity.type
_entity.pdbx_description
1 polymer ?
#
loop_
_entity_poly.entity_id
_entity_poly.type
_entity_poly.pdbx_seq_one_letter_code
_entity_poly.pdbx_strand_id
1 'polypeptide(L)'
;MENADIEDAWARAPGEAARWLHELDPDHCYSGFEPPRGPDSVWLLHAMYAWEEGLVTTTHDDVHQSVAAAGLTEPADPAGEFPGDVGDLLEGAIVTGTELGRSGDPGAGWRRLRWEELARGFGEPVVPEGEMPGNRCLRQGHPAGSWSAAIQPPAEGCLDRESWHRLIGVLLRHSPTGVDTRCLAYYCPLVTADWDNETVLAGRLGDAARLYDHPEMVSCPSDLWAADRSWVVYCDWDLWGTKVVGPTSLIEAVLDDPQLEGLRLPWTR
;
A
#
# COMPACT_ATOMS: atom_id res chain seq x y z
N MET A 1 -24.76 4.19 5.91
CA MET A 1 -24.95 5.60 6.29
C MET A 1 -23.64 6.09 6.90
N GLU A 2 -22.54 5.88 6.17
CA GLU A 2 -21.15 6.06 6.64
C GLU A 2 -20.33 6.69 5.50
N ASN A 3 -20.65 6.35 4.24
CA ASN A 3 -20.07 6.98 3.04
C ASN A 3 -20.34 8.49 2.90
N ALA A 4 -21.51 8.99 3.30
CA ALA A 4 -21.86 10.41 3.20
C ALA A 4 -20.93 11.30 4.06
N ASP A 5 -20.35 10.76 5.14
CA ASP A 5 -19.48 11.52 6.04
C ASP A 5 -18.08 11.75 5.46
N ILE A 6 -17.62 10.93 4.50
CA ILE A 6 -16.29 11.06 3.88
C ILE A 6 -16.31 12.16 2.81
N GLU A 7 -17.31 12.11 1.92
CA GLU A 7 -17.48 13.07 0.83
C GLU A 7 -17.73 14.50 1.36
N ASP A 8 -18.37 14.62 2.53
CA ASP A 8 -18.55 15.90 3.23
C ASP A 8 -17.25 16.41 3.90
N ALA A 9 -16.37 15.50 4.34
CA ALA A 9 -15.12 15.83 5.03
C ALA A 9 -13.95 16.12 4.07
N TRP A 10 -13.96 15.51 2.88
CA TRP A 10 -12.91 15.59 1.87
C TRP A 10 -13.46 16.13 0.55
N ALA A 11 -13.26 17.43 0.32
CA ALA A 11 -13.76 18.09 -0.88
C ALA A 11 -12.73 18.01 -2.02
N ARG A 12 -13.20 17.91 -3.27
CA ARG A 12 -12.34 18.01 -4.45
C ARG A 12 -11.56 19.33 -4.43
N ALA A 13 -10.25 19.22 -4.62
CA ALA A 13 -9.34 20.34 -4.78
C ALA A 13 -8.84 20.43 -6.23
N PRO A 14 -8.33 21.58 -6.68
CA PRO A 14 -7.69 21.70 -7.98
C PRO A 14 -6.47 20.76 -8.10
N GLY A 15 -6.34 20.06 -9.24
CA GLY A 15 -5.24 19.12 -9.51
C GLY A 15 -3.84 19.75 -9.40
N GLU A 16 -3.74 21.04 -9.71
CA GLU A 16 -2.52 21.85 -9.54
C GLU A 16 -1.95 21.87 -8.12
N ALA A 17 -2.74 21.51 -7.11
CA ALA A 17 -2.26 21.37 -5.74
C ALA A 17 -1.20 20.26 -5.60
N ALA A 18 -1.17 19.28 -6.51
CA ALA A 18 -0.16 18.23 -6.59
C ALA A 18 1.05 18.60 -7.48
N ARG A 19 1.04 19.76 -8.16
CA ARG A 19 2.09 20.14 -9.13
C ARG A 19 3.51 20.12 -8.54
N TRP A 20 3.64 20.48 -7.27
CA TRP A 20 4.94 20.49 -6.60
C TRP A 20 5.48 19.06 -6.37
N LEU A 21 4.62 18.04 -6.24
CA LEU A 21 5.02 16.64 -6.20
C LEU A 21 5.52 16.18 -7.57
N HIS A 22 4.83 16.59 -8.64
CA HIS A 22 5.28 16.34 -10.02
C HIS A 22 6.65 16.97 -10.33
N GLU A 23 6.94 18.14 -9.78
CA GLU A 23 8.26 18.77 -9.91
C GLU A 23 9.37 17.97 -9.17
N LEU A 24 9.02 17.21 -8.13
CA LEU A 24 9.95 16.36 -7.38
C LEU A 24 10.19 15.01 -8.06
N ASP A 25 9.15 14.45 -8.70
CA ASP A 25 9.21 13.15 -9.36
C ASP A 25 8.40 13.14 -10.68
N PRO A 26 8.95 13.73 -11.76
CA PRO A 26 8.21 13.92 -13.00
C PRO A 26 7.90 12.61 -13.74
N ASP A 27 8.59 11.52 -13.41
CA ASP A 27 8.56 10.26 -14.15
C ASP A 27 7.51 9.25 -13.63
N HIS A 28 7.00 9.42 -12.38
CA HIS A 28 6.12 8.42 -11.72
C HIS A 28 4.66 8.85 -11.56
N CYS A 29 4.20 9.87 -12.30
CA CYS A 29 2.85 10.43 -12.14
C CYS A 29 1.66 9.45 -12.28
N TYR A 30 1.89 8.23 -12.76
CA TYR A 30 0.86 7.21 -12.95
C TYR A 30 0.62 6.35 -11.70
N SER A 31 1.59 6.23 -10.79
CA SER A 31 1.51 5.37 -9.58
C SER A 31 1.60 6.16 -8.26
N GLY A 32 2.06 7.41 -8.30
CA GLY A 32 2.23 8.30 -7.14
C GLY A 32 3.50 9.15 -7.31
N PHE A 33 3.86 10.00 -6.35
CA PHE A 33 5.09 10.80 -6.45
C PHE A 33 6.06 10.50 -5.31
N GLU A 34 7.20 9.84 -5.57
CA GLU A 34 8.13 9.52 -4.48
C GLU A 34 8.79 10.82 -3.94
N PRO A 35 8.53 11.23 -2.69
CA PRO A 35 9.17 12.40 -2.12
C PRO A 35 10.65 12.13 -1.80
N PRO A 36 11.54 13.14 -1.87
CA PRO A 36 12.90 13.01 -1.35
C PRO A 36 12.87 12.84 0.18
N ARG A 37 13.91 12.28 0.79
CA ARG A 37 13.89 11.99 2.25
C ARG A 37 13.79 13.19 3.17
N GLY A 38 14.08 14.39 2.71
CA GLY A 38 14.40 15.51 3.60
C GLY A 38 13.24 15.88 4.54
N PRO A 39 13.45 15.98 5.87
CA PRO A 39 14.70 15.80 6.62
C PRO A 39 15.02 14.35 7.07
N ASP A 40 14.03 13.46 7.15
CA ASP A 40 14.20 12.01 7.39
C ASP A 40 13.02 11.22 6.75
N SER A 41 13.19 9.92 6.55
CA SER A 41 12.17 9.07 5.94
C SER A 41 12.20 7.62 6.43
N VAL A 42 11.05 6.96 6.43
CA VAL A 42 10.89 5.52 6.69
C VAL A 42 10.02 4.89 5.62
N TRP A 43 10.32 3.64 5.26
CA TRP A 43 9.42 2.78 4.51
C TRP A 43 8.68 1.87 5.49
N LEU A 44 7.35 1.96 5.47
CA LEU A 44 6.45 1.03 6.12
C LEU A 44 6.19 -0.14 5.19
N LEU A 45 6.49 -1.35 5.66
CA LEU A 45 6.24 -2.58 4.93
C LEU A 45 4.77 -2.98 5.09
N HIS A 46 4.11 -3.28 3.97
CA HIS A 46 2.71 -3.70 3.98
C HIS A 46 2.57 -5.05 4.72
N ALA A 47 1.44 -5.25 5.40
CA ALA A 47 1.23 -6.44 6.21
C ALA A 47 1.22 -7.72 5.36
N MET A 48 1.86 -8.76 5.89
CA MET A 48 1.61 -10.13 5.47
C MET A 48 1.17 -10.97 6.65
N TYR A 49 0.50 -12.07 6.36
CA TYR A 49 -0.04 -12.98 7.35
C TYR A 49 0.38 -14.40 7.04
N ALA A 50 0.60 -15.19 8.10
CA ALA A 50 0.89 -16.61 7.98
C ALA A 50 -0.19 -17.41 8.70
N TRP A 51 -0.53 -18.57 8.14
CA TRP A 51 -1.38 -19.55 8.79
C TRP A 51 -0.69 -20.07 10.06
N GLU A 52 -1.42 -20.12 11.17
CA GLU A 52 -0.89 -20.44 12.50
C GLU A 52 -0.34 -21.88 12.59
N GLU A 53 -0.87 -22.81 11.80
CA GLU A 53 -0.41 -24.20 11.79
C GLU A 53 0.89 -24.40 11.00
N GLY A 54 1.38 -23.36 10.32
CA GLY A 54 2.67 -23.33 9.65
C GLY A 54 2.59 -23.32 8.13
N LEU A 55 3.77 -23.20 7.52
CA LEU A 55 3.93 -23.08 6.07
C LEU A 55 3.66 -24.41 5.37
N VAL A 56 3.10 -24.32 4.16
CA VAL A 56 2.91 -25.46 3.25
C VAL A 56 3.75 -25.25 1.99
N THR A 57 4.11 -26.34 1.31
CA THR A 57 4.83 -26.25 0.03
C THR A 57 3.92 -25.89 -1.14
N THR A 58 2.61 -26.11 -1.00
CA THR A 58 1.60 -25.73 -1.99
C THR A 58 1.56 -24.21 -2.11
N THR A 59 1.67 -23.70 -3.33
CA THR A 59 1.60 -22.27 -3.61
C THR A 59 0.18 -21.82 -3.96
N HIS A 60 -0.05 -20.51 -4.02
CA HIS A 60 -1.31 -19.97 -4.55
C HIS A 60 -1.55 -20.41 -5.99
N ASP A 61 -0.50 -20.50 -6.82
CA ASP A 61 -0.60 -21.00 -8.19
C ASP A 61 -0.99 -22.49 -8.22
N ASP A 62 -0.39 -23.33 -7.37
CA ASP A 62 -0.75 -24.75 -7.28
C ASP A 62 -2.24 -24.93 -6.92
N VAL A 63 -2.75 -24.11 -5.99
CA VAL A 63 -4.17 -24.11 -5.62
C VAL A 63 -5.03 -23.67 -6.79
N HIS A 64 -4.68 -22.56 -7.45
CA HIS A 64 -5.42 -22.04 -8.60
C HIS A 64 -5.51 -23.07 -9.73
N GLN A 65 -4.38 -23.67 -10.12
CA GLN A 65 -4.34 -24.69 -11.16
C GLN A 65 -5.16 -25.93 -10.78
N SER A 66 -5.15 -26.34 -9.50
CA SER A 66 -5.94 -27.46 -9.01
C SER A 66 -7.45 -27.19 -9.07
N VAL A 67 -7.87 -25.97 -8.71
CA VAL A 67 -9.28 -25.52 -8.78
C VAL A 67 -9.74 -25.43 -10.24
N ALA A 68 -8.92 -24.87 -11.12
CA ALA A 68 -9.18 -24.79 -12.56
C ALA A 68 -9.31 -26.18 -13.21
N ALA A 69 -8.39 -27.10 -12.90
CA ALA A 69 -8.43 -28.48 -13.39
C ALA A 69 -9.68 -29.25 -12.89
N ALA A 70 -10.19 -28.90 -11.70
CA ALA A 70 -11.43 -29.46 -11.16
C ALA A 70 -12.70 -28.84 -11.76
N GLY A 71 -12.58 -27.80 -12.60
CA GLY A 71 -13.72 -27.06 -13.15
C GLY A 71 -14.49 -26.27 -12.10
N LEU A 72 -13.81 -25.85 -11.04
CA LEU A 72 -14.39 -25.11 -9.91
C LEU A 72 -14.06 -23.61 -9.94
N THR A 73 -13.48 -23.11 -11.03
CA THR A 73 -13.29 -21.68 -11.23
C THR A 73 -14.63 -20.98 -11.44
N GLU A 74 -14.88 -19.91 -10.68
CA GLU A 74 -16.02 -19.04 -10.96
C GLU A 74 -15.79 -18.35 -12.32
N PRO A 75 -16.84 -18.21 -13.15
CA PRO A 75 -16.74 -17.42 -14.37
C PRO A 75 -16.36 -15.98 -13.99
N ALA A 76 -15.40 -15.39 -14.71
CA ALA A 76 -14.96 -14.02 -14.47
C ALA A 76 -16.18 -13.08 -14.36
N ASP A 77 -16.23 -12.29 -13.28
CA ASP A 77 -17.30 -11.31 -13.10
C ASP A 77 -17.21 -10.28 -14.23
N PRO A 78 -18.21 -10.20 -15.13
CA PRO A 78 -18.20 -9.22 -16.21
C PRO A 78 -18.28 -7.76 -15.71
N ALA A 79 -18.56 -7.53 -14.42
CA ALA A 79 -18.53 -6.22 -13.78
C ALA A 79 -17.18 -5.88 -13.10
N GLY A 80 -16.25 -6.83 -13.03
CA GLY A 80 -14.86 -6.58 -12.65
C GLY A 80 -14.12 -5.89 -13.80
N GLU A 81 -14.43 -4.61 -14.04
CA GLU A 81 -13.76 -3.79 -15.06
C GLU A 81 -12.29 -3.57 -14.68
N PHE A 82 -11.42 -4.54 -14.99
CA PHE A 82 -10.04 -4.21 -15.29
C PHE A 82 -10.04 -3.46 -16.63
N PRO A 83 -9.40 -2.28 -16.73
CA PRO A 83 -9.38 -1.55 -17.99
C PRO A 83 -8.54 -2.32 -19.02
N GLY A 84 -9.21 -2.97 -19.97
CA GLY A 84 -8.60 -3.64 -21.12
C GLY A 84 -8.93 -5.13 -21.25
N ASP A 85 -8.81 -5.65 -22.46
CA ASP A 85 -8.88 -7.08 -22.77
C ASP A 85 -7.56 -7.76 -22.32
N VAL A 86 -7.37 -7.87 -21.00
CA VAL A 86 -6.20 -8.50 -20.37
C VAL A 86 -6.32 -10.02 -20.26
N GLY A 87 -7.45 -10.61 -20.65
CA GLY A 87 -7.67 -12.05 -20.54
C GLY A 87 -6.62 -12.88 -21.27
N ASP A 88 -6.28 -12.50 -22.51
CA ASP A 88 -5.24 -13.15 -23.30
C ASP A 88 -3.82 -12.89 -22.75
N LEU A 89 -3.61 -11.78 -22.03
CA LEU A 89 -2.32 -11.43 -21.41
C LEU A 89 -2.04 -12.23 -20.13
N LEU A 90 -3.10 -12.73 -19.48
CA LEU A 90 -3.00 -13.52 -18.25
C LEU A 90 -2.95 -15.03 -18.53
N GLU A 91 -3.10 -15.47 -19.78
CA GLU A 91 -2.98 -16.88 -20.14
C GLU A 91 -1.56 -17.39 -19.86
N GLY A 92 -1.43 -18.33 -18.92
CA GLY A 92 -0.14 -18.84 -18.46
C GLY A 92 0.61 -17.94 -17.47
N ALA A 93 -0.04 -16.89 -16.96
CA ALA A 93 0.47 -16.13 -15.83
C ALA A 93 0.47 -16.96 -14.54
N ILE A 94 1.38 -16.63 -13.62
CA ILE A 94 1.51 -17.28 -12.32
C ILE A 94 0.66 -16.52 -11.32
N VAL A 95 -0.20 -17.23 -10.59
CA VAL A 95 -0.93 -16.63 -9.47
C VAL A 95 0.05 -16.43 -8.31
N THR A 96 0.39 -15.16 -8.05
CA THR A 96 1.37 -14.82 -7.02
C THR A 96 0.81 -15.03 -5.62
N GLY A 97 -0.51 -14.80 -5.44
CA GLY A 97 -1.17 -14.70 -4.14
C GLY A 97 -1.24 -13.26 -3.61
N THR A 98 -0.59 -12.32 -4.28
CA THR A 98 -0.62 -10.88 -3.95
C THR A 98 -1.93 -10.26 -4.39
N GLU A 99 -2.56 -9.54 -3.46
CA GLU A 99 -3.76 -8.73 -3.71
C GLU A 99 -3.36 -7.31 -4.15
N LEU A 100 -4.28 -6.61 -4.81
CA LEU A 100 -4.11 -5.20 -5.18
C LEU A 100 -5.01 -4.32 -4.30
N GLY A 101 -4.46 -3.22 -3.79
CA GLY A 101 -5.20 -2.23 -3.01
C GLY A 101 -5.51 -2.69 -1.59
N ARG A 102 -6.73 -2.38 -1.13
CA ARG A 102 -7.13 -2.55 0.28
C ARG A 102 -6.98 -3.99 0.76
N SER A 103 -6.42 -4.13 1.96
CA SER A 103 -6.21 -5.39 2.66
C SER A 103 -6.42 -5.22 4.16
N GLY A 104 -6.44 -6.31 4.92
CA GLY A 104 -6.59 -6.28 6.37
C GLY A 104 -6.39 -7.66 6.98
N ASP A 105 -6.64 -7.76 8.29
CA ASP A 105 -6.56 -9.03 9.00
C ASP A 105 -7.54 -10.06 8.39
N PRO A 106 -7.06 -11.19 7.84
CA PRO A 106 -7.92 -12.25 7.29
C PRO A 106 -8.72 -13.02 8.34
N GLY A 107 -8.42 -12.83 9.63
CA GLY A 107 -9.18 -13.38 10.75
C GLY A 107 -8.61 -14.68 11.31
N ALA A 108 -9.49 -15.51 11.88
CA ALA A 108 -9.09 -16.63 12.71
C ALA A 108 -8.20 -17.65 11.98
N GLY A 109 -7.13 -18.09 12.65
CA GLY A 109 -6.14 -19.02 12.11
C GLY A 109 -4.98 -18.34 11.38
N TRP A 110 -5.03 -17.01 11.21
CA TRP A 110 -3.93 -16.23 10.68
C TRP A 110 -3.27 -15.39 11.77
N ARG A 111 -1.96 -15.20 11.64
CA ARG A 111 -1.19 -14.24 12.44
C ARG A 111 -0.43 -13.28 11.55
N ARG A 112 -0.24 -12.04 12.01
CA ARG A 112 0.69 -11.10 11.39
C ARG A 112 2.08 -11.75 11.32
N LEU A 113 2.65 -11.81 10.12
CA LEU A 113 4.01 -12.25 9.85
C LEU A 113 4.82 -11.00 9.50
N ARG A 114 5.90 -10.74 10.25
CA ARG A 114 6.79 -9.61 9.94
C ARG A 114 7.75 -9.98 8.80
N TRP A 115 8.10 -9.02 7.96
CA TRP A 115 9.09 -9.22 6.91
C TRP A 115 10.45 -9.60 7.47
N GLU A 116 10.84 -8.96 8.58
CA GLU A 116 12.08 -9.32 9.28
C GLU A 116 12.06 -10.77 9.79
N GLU A 117 10.90 -11.27 10.23
CA GLU A 117 10.75 -12.67 10.67
C GLU A 117 11.01 -13.63 9.51
N LEU A 118 10.36 -13.40 8.36
CA LEU A 118 10.50 -14.26 7.19
C LEU A 118 11.90 -14.20 6.59
N ALA A 119 12.45 -12.99 6.41
CA ALA A 119 13.79 -12.76 5.91
C ALA A 119 14.85 -13.49 6.75
N ARG A 120 14.72 -13.42 8.08
CA ARG A 120 15.60 -14.14 9.03
C ARG A 120 15.48 -15.66 8.87
N GLY A 121 14.27 -16.17 8.65
CA GLY A 121 14.01 -17.59 8.41
C GLY A 121 14.75 -18.14 7.18
N PHE A 122 14.84 -17.33 6.12
CA PHE A 122 15.55 -17.70 4.89
C PHE A 122 17.01 -17.27 4.82
N GLY A 123 17.47 -16.43 5.76
CA GLY A 123 18.83 -15.88 5.74
C GLY A 123 19.05 -14.87 4.61
N GLU A 124 18.01 -14.14 4.21
CA GLU A 124 18.05 -13.12 3.16
C GLU A 124 17.78 -11.71 3.74
N PRO A 125 18.14 -10.62 3.05
CA PRO A 125 17.78 -9.28 3.50
C PRO A 125 16.26 -9.04 3.34
N VAL A 126 15.69 -8.22 4.23
CA VAL A 126 14.28 -7.79 4.15
C VAL A 126 13.99 -7.08 2.83
N VAL A 127 14.84 -6.11 2.48
CA VAL A 127 14.86 -5.44 1.18
C VAL A 127 16.31 -5.53 0.66
N PRO A 128 16.55 -6.13 -0.52
CA PRO A 128 17.88 -6.15 -1.11
C PRO A 128 18.43 -4.74 -1.36
N GLU A 129 19.75 -4.57 -1.28
CA GLU A 129 20.39 -3.29 -1.55
C GLU A 129 20.07 -2.78 -2.95
N GLY A 130 19.65 -1.52 -3.05
CA GLY A 130 19.26 -0.87 -4.31
C GLY A 130 17.81 -1.13 -4.74
N GLU A 131 17.07 -1.99 -4.05
CA GLU A 131 15.66 -2.29 -4.37
C GLU A 131 14.68 -1.49 -3.48
N MET A 132 13.43 -1.37 -3.92
CA MET A 132 12.31 -0.87 -3.12
C MET A 132 11.50 -2.04 -2.51
N PRO A 133 10.68 -1.81 -1.47
CA PRO A 133 9.79 -2.84 -0.93
C PRO A 133 8.77 -3.27 -2.00
N GLY A 134 8.90 -4.48 -2.52
CA GLY A 134 8.07 -4.97 -3.62
C GLY A 134 8.46 -6.39 -4.04
N ASN A 135 8.02 -6.82 -5.23
CA ASN A 135 8.14 -8.20 -5.71
C ASN A 135 9.57 -8.77 -5.82
N ARG A 136 10.60 -7.93 -5.73
CA ARG A 136 12.02 -8.34 -5.70
C ARG A 136 12.52 -8.70 -4.30
N CYS A 137 11.72 -8.43 -3.29
CA CYS A 137 12.01 -8.77 -1.89
C CYS A 137 11.53 -10.19 -1.56
N LEU A 138 12.11 -10.79 -0.53
CA LEU A 138 11.66 -12.06 0.05
C LEU A 138 11.52 -13.22 -0.96
N ARG A 139 12.39 -13.29 -1.98
CA ARG A 139 12.23 -14.22 -3.12
C ARG A 139 12.28 -15.69 -2.73
N GLN A 140 12.87 -16.03 -1.59
CA GLN A 140 12.83 -17.39 -1.07
C GLN A 140 11.45 -17.75 -0.50
N GLY A 141 10.64 -16.77 -0.11
CA GLY A 141 9.25 -16.93 0.33
C GLY A 141 8.25 -17.16 -0.81
N HIS A 142 8.61 -16.79 -2.04
CA HIS A 142 7.80 -16.99 -3.26
C HIS A 142 8.65 -17.47 -4.44
N PRO A 143 9.24 -18.68 -4.35
CA PRO A 143 10.02 -19.21 -5.46
C PRO A 143 9.17 -19.30 -6.73
N ALA A 144 9.76 -18.94 -7.88
CA ALA A 144 9.06 -18.81 -9.16
C ALA A 144 7.92 -17.77 -9.17
N GLY A 145 7.83 -16.89 -8.17
CA GLY A 145 6.88 -15.79 -8.11
C GLY A 145 5.54 -16.11 -7.46
N SER A 146 5.35 -17.31 -6.91
CA SER A 146 4.12 -17.66 -6.16
C SER A 146 4.42 -17.94 -4.69
N TRP A 147 3.68 -17.27 -3.82
CA TRP A 147 3.79 -17.45 -2.38
C TRP A 147 3.20 -18.79 -1.94
N SER A 148 3.70 -19.33 -0.82
CA SER A 148 3.01 -20.43 -0.12
C SER A 148 1.55 -20.06 0.13
N ALA A 149 0.62 -21.00 -0.09
CA ALA A 149 -0.80 -20.80 0.21
C ALA A 149 -1.08 -20.59 1.71
N ALA A 150 -0.11 -20.88 2.58
CA ALA A 150 -0.16 -20.57 4.01
C ALA A 150 0.39 -19.17 4.34
N ILE A 151 0.72 -18.36 3.33
CA ILE A 151 1.06 -16.94 3.47
C ILE A 151 0.05 -16.14 2.66
N GLN A 152 -0.59 -15.16 3.30
CA GLN A 152 -1.20 -14.05 2.59
C GLN A 152 -0.11 -12.98 2.44
N PRO A 153 0.45 -12.80 1.24
CA PRO A 153 1.52 -11.85 1.02
C PRO A 153 1.04 -10.41 1.15
N PRO A 154 1.97 -9.44 1.19
CA PRO A 154 1.61 -8.03 1.22
C PRO A 154 0.81 -7.64 -0.02
N ALA A 155 -0.24 -6.84 0.17
CA ALA A 155 -0.97 -6.24 -0.94
C ALA A 155 -0.15 -5.11 -1.59
N GLU A 156 -0.28 -4.96 -2.90
CA GLU A 156 0.31 -3.87 -3.67
C GLU A 156 -0.51 -2.60 -3.55
N GLY A 157 0.15 -1.45 -3.54
CA GLY A 157 -0.53 -0.17 -3.72
C GLY A 157 -1.36 0.34 -2.55
N CYS A 158 -1.35 -0.34 -1.39
CA CYS A 158 -2.03 0.12 -0.19
C CYS A 158 -1.48 -0.52 1.09
N LEU A 159 -1.33 0.27 2.16
CA LEU A 159 -1.21 -0.30 3.51
C LEU A 159 -2.46 -1.11 3.86
N ASP A 160 -2.30 -2.10 4.74
CA ASP A 160 -3.45 -2.74 5.39
C ASP A 160 -4.22 -1.73 6.26
N ARG A 161 -5.51 -2.00 6.46
CA ARG A 161 -6.42 -1.13 7.22
C ARG A 161 -5.85 -0.78 8.58
N GLU A 162 -5.35 -1.75 9.32
CA GLU A 162 -4.84 -1.60 10.68
C GLU A 162 -3.60 -0.68 10.70
N SER A 163 -2.64 -0.93 9.82
CA SER A 163 -1.44 -0.10 9.70
C SER A 163 -1.77 1.32 9.21
N TRP A 164 -2.73 1.50 8.30
CA TRP A 164 -3.21 2.83 7.88
C TRP A 164 -3.76 3.63 9.07
N HIS A 165 -4.69 3.05 9.83
CA HIS A 165 -5.28 3.69 11.01
C HIS A 165 -4.20 4.03 12.04
N ARG A 166 -3.22 3.14 12.21
CA ARG A 166 -2.10 3.37 13.12
C ARG A 166 -1.21 4.53 12.67
N LEU A 167 -0.86 4.59 11.37
CA LEU A 167 -0.10 5.68 10.77
C LEU A 167 -0.82 7.02 10.94
N ILE A 168 -2.11 7.11 10.61
CA ILE A 168 -2.90 8.33 10.83
C ILE A 168 -2.85 8.76 12.30
N GLY A 169 -2.95 7.80 13.23
CA GLY A 169 -2.80 8.06 14.65
C GLY A 169 -1.44 8.65 15.04
N VAL A 170 -0.34 8.20 14.41
CA VAL A 170 1.00 8.79 14.60
C VAL A 170 1.05 10.20 14.03
N LEU A 171 0.60 10.41 12.80
CA LEU A 171 0.58 11.73 12.14
C LEU A 171 -0.21 12.76 12.95
N LEU A 172 -1.36 12.36 13.54
CA LEU A 172 -2.16 13.22 14.41
C LEU A 172 -1.40 13.73 15.63
N ARG A 173 -0.55 12.89 16.23
CA ARG A 173 0.25 13.28 17.41
C ARG A 173 1.45 14.16 17.06
N HIS A 174 1.93 14.08 15.83
CA HIS A 174 3.14 14.75 15.38
C HIS A 174 2.89 15.95 14.45
N SER A 175 1.62 16.22 14.10
CA SER A 175 1.24 17.42 13.37
C SER A 175 0.89 18.57 14.34
N PRO A 176 1.42 19.80 14.15
CA PRO A 176 1.26 20.90 15.11
C PRO A 176 -0.20 21.26 15.47
N THR A 177 -1.13 21.05 14.54
CA THR A 177 -2.56 21.33 14.72
C THR A 177 -3.41 20.06 14.89
N GLY A 178 -2.77 18.89 15.02
CA GLY A 178 -3.39 17.60 15.27
C GLY A 178 -4.57 17.29 14.34
N VAL A 179 -5.76 17.11 14.91
CA VAL A 179 -6.99 16.81 14.16
C VAL A 179 -7.35 17.87 13.12
N ASP A 180 -6.98 19.13 13.36
CA ASP A 180 -7.28 20.25 12.47
C ASP A 180 -6.21 20.49 11.41
N THR A 181 -5.16 19.69 11.36
CA THR A 181 -4.15 19.78 10.31
C THR A 181 -4.80 19.63 8.95
N ARG A 182 -4.68 20.66 8.12
CA ARG A 182 -5.18 20.65 6.75
C ARG A 182 -4.31 19.72 5.93
N CYS A 183 -4.95 18.80 5.22
CA CYS A 183 -4.28 17.80 4.41
C CYS A 183 -4.84 17.78 3.00
N LEU A 184 -4.04 17.26 2.08
CA LEU A 184 -4.45 16.93 0.74
C LEU A 184 -4.10 15.47 0.46
N ALA A 185 -4.99 14.79 -0.25
CA ALA A 185 -4.87 13.40 -0.65
C ALA A 185 -4.95 13.34 -2.18
N TYR A 186 -3.90 12.83 -2.83
CA TYR A 186 -3.86 12.59 -4.25
C TYR A 186 -4.03 11.10 -4.53
N TYR A 187 -4.82 10.80 -5.55
CA TYR A 187 -5.00 9.46 -6.09
C TYR A 187 -4.54 9.46 -7.55
N CYS A 188 -3.64 8.55 -7.87
CA CYS A 188 -3.08 8.43 -9.22
C CYS A 188 -4.12 7.90 -10.23
N PRO A 189 -3.87 8.09 -11.54
CA PRO A 189 -4.73 7.56 -12.60
C PRO A 189 -4.93 6.04 -12.56
N LEU A 190 -3.94 5.27 -12.07
CA LEU A 190 -4.09 3.80 -11.92
C LEU A 190 -5.18 3.43 -10.92
N VAL A 191 -5.40 4.24 -9.87
CA VAL A 191 -6.45 4.01 -8.88
C VAL A 191 -7.81 4.54 -9.36
N THR A 192 -7.80 5.64 -10.09
CA THR A 192 -9.03 6.39 -10.42
C THR A 192 -9.61 6.08 -11.80
N ALA A 193 -8.82 5.43 -12.67
CA ALA A 193 -9.10 5.27 -14.10
C ALA A 193 -9.37 6.60 -14.86
N ASP A 194 -9.06 7.76 -14.26
CA ASP A 194 -9.13 9.08 -14.90
C ASP A 194 -7.71 9.54 -15.24
N TRP A 195 -7.38 9.46 -16.53
CA TRP A 195 -6.07 9.83 -17.06
C TRP A 195 -5.99 11.29 -17.49
N ASP A 196 -7.13 11.97 -17.58
CA ASP A 196 -7.22 13.34 -18.06
C ASP A 196 -7.21 14.35 -16.92
N ASN A 197 -7.60 13.95 -15.70
CA ASN A 197 -7.71 14.84 -14.55
C ASN A 197 -7.02 14.28 -13.30
N GLU A 198 -6.21 15.10 -12.63
CA GLU A 198 -5.65 14.72 -11.33
C GLU A 198 -6.73 14.69 -10.24
N THR A 199 -6.77 13.58 -9.49
CA THR A 199 -7.66 13.42 -8.35
C THR A 199 -7.00 13.86 -7.06
N VAL A 200 -7.33 15.08 -6.64
CA VAL A 200 -6.90 15.64 -5.36
C VAL A 200 -8.11 15.97 -4.49
N LEU A 201 -8.11 15.47 -3.26
CA LEU A 201 -9.08 15.81 -2.22
C LEU A 201 -8.39 16.65 -1.14
N ALA A 202 -9.11 17.57 -0.52
CA ALA A 202 -8.64 18.39 0.59
C ALA A 202 -9.56 18.24 1.80
N GLY A 203 -8.96 17.98 2.96
CA GLY A 203 -9.68 17.68 4.19
C GLY A 203 -8.86 18.02 5.43
N ARG A 204 -9.22 17.37 6.54
CA ARG A 204 -8.50 17.47 7.82
C ARG A 204 -7.91 16.11 8.18
N LEU A 205 -6.76 16.12 8.84
CA LEU A 205 -6.08 14.92 9.28
C LEU A 205 -6.95 14.06 10.22
N GLY A 206 -7.81 14.68 11.03
CA GLY A 206 -8.77 13.97 11.88
C GLY A 206 -9.73 13.03 11.12
N ASP A 207 -9.99 13.31 9.85
CA ASP A 207 -10.86 12.51 8.99
C ASP A 207 -10.08 11.60 8.03
N ALA A 208 -8.75 11.62 8.06
CA ALA A 208 -7.90 10.89 7.10
C ALA A 208 -7.98 9.37 7.25
N ALA A 209 -8.27 8.85 8.44
CA ALA A 209 -8.44 7.41 8.64
C ALA A 209 -9.55 6.85 7.73
N ARG A 210 -10.62 7.62 7.52
CA ARG A 210 -11.76 7.21 6.69
C ARG A 210 -11.48 7.20 5.19
N LEU A 211 -10.39 7.83 4.72
CA LEU A 211 -9.97 7.73 3.31
C LEU A 211 -9.69 6.29 2.89
N TYR A 212 -9.38 5.41 3.87
CA TYR A 212 -9.22 3.99 3.62
C TYR A 212 -10.46 3.35 3.04
N ASP A 213 -11.66 3.84 3.37
CA ASP A 213 -12.95 3.29 2.94
C ASP A 213 -13.69 4.22 1.99
N HIS A 214 -12.98 5.15 1.34
CA HIS A 214 -13.60 6.06 0.38
C HIS A 214 -14.37 5.24 -0.68
N PRO A 215 -15.67 5.49 -0.88
CA PRO A 215 -16.53 4.61 -1.69
C PRO A 215 -16.15 4.58 -3.17
N GLU A 216 -15.61 5.70 -3.68
CA GLU A 216 -15.19 5.83 -5.08
C GLU A 216 -13.73 5.39 -5.34
N MET A 217 -12.97 5.01 -4.31
CA MET A 217 -11.56 4.64 -4.46
C MET A 217 -11.38 3.17 -4.10
N VAL A 218 -10.55 2.45 -4.85
CA VAL A 218 -10.23 1.04 -4.57
C VAL A 218 -9.02 0.88 -3.63
N SER A 219 -8.37 1.99 -3.25
CA SER A 219 -7.15 2.02 -2.45
C SER A 219 -7.07 3.22 -1.49
N CYS A 220 -6.01 3.28 -0.70
CA CYS A 220 -5.60 4.50 -0.01
C CYS A 220 -5.05 5.54 -1.01
N PRO A 221 -4.90 6.81 -0.61
CA PRO A 221 -4.24 7.81 -1.43
C PRO A 221 -2.83 7.38 -1.85
N SER A 222 -2.45 7.66 -3.10
CA SER A 222 -1.08 7.51 -3.60
C SER A 222 -0.14 8.49 -2.91
N ASP A 223 -0.62 9.70 -2.62
CA ASP A 223 0.07 10.68 -1.80
C ASP A 223 -0.89 11.31 -0.80
N LEU A 224 -0.46 11.47 0.45
CA LEU A 224 -1.16 12.24 1.48
C LEU A 224 -0.15 13.17 2.14
N TRP A 225 -0.42 14.47 2.20
CA TRP A 225 0.50 15.43 2.80
C TRP A 225 -0.21 16.49 3.63
N ALA A 226 0.49 17.02 4.63
CA ALA A 226 0.05 18.23 5.31
C ALA A 226 0.17 19.43 4.37
N ALA A 227 -0.80 20.36 4.41
CA ALA A 227 -0.84 21.52 3.52
C ALA A 227 0.40 22.45 3.67
N ASP A 228 1.08 22.41 4.82
CA ASP A 228 2.34 23.12 5.05
C ASP A 228 3.59 22.36 4.55
N ARG A 229 3.38 21.15 4.00
CA ARG A 229 4.39 20.23 3.46
C ARG A 229 5.41 19.78 4.49
N SER A 230 5.04 19.81 5.78
CA SER A 230 5.90 19.32 6.86
C SER A 230 6.15 17.81 6.80
N TRP A 231 5.22 17.05 6.22
CA TRP A 231 5.35 15.61 5.98
C TRP A 231 4.55 15.18 4.74
N VAL A 232 4.95 14.04 4.18
CA VAL A 232 4.32 13.37 3.03
C VAL A 232 4.29 11.87 3.28
N VAL A 233 3.16 11.24 2.98
CA VAL A 233 3.00 9.78 2.87
C VAL A 233 2.86 9.47 1.39
N TYR A 234 3.63 8.50 0.91
CA TYR A 234 3.67 8.06 -0.48
C TYR A 234 3.44 6.55 -0.55
N CYS A 235 2.49 6.12 -1.36
CA CYS A 235 2.20 4.73 -1.64
C CYS A 235 2.14 4.55 -3.15
N ASP A 236 3.13 3.84 -3.69
CA ASP A 236 3.16 3.48 -5.10
C ASP A 236 2.27 2.26 -5.35
N TRP A 237 1.54 2.28 -6.46
CA TRP A 237 0.63 1.21 -6.87
C TRP A 237 1.30 -0.17 -7.00
N ASP A 238 2.56 -0.22 -7.43
CA ASP A 238 3.29 -1.46 -7.72
C ASP A 238 4.21 -1.90 -6.56
N LEU A 239 4.19 -1.19 -5.42
CA LEU A 239 5.05 -1.48 -4.27
C LEU A 239 4.28 -2.16 -3.13
N TRP A 240 5.05 -2.90 -2.32
CA TRP A 240 4.62 -3.50 -1.07
C TRP A 240 5.06 -2.67 0.14
N GLY A 241 5.22 -1.36 -0.07
CA GLY A 241 5.65 -0.44 0.96
C GLY A 241 5.13 0.97 0.75
N THR A 242 4.88 1.65 1.86
CA THR A 242 4.47 3.04 1.93
C THR A 242 5.58 3.85 2.56
N LYS A 243 6.06 4.89 1.89
CA LYS A 243 7.07 5.79 2.40
C LYS A 243 6.43 6.92 3.21
N VAL A 244 7.05 7.27 4.33
CA VAL A 244 6.71 8.46 5.12
C VAL A 244 7.94 9.34 5.20
N VAL A 245 7.79 10.60 4.82
CA VAL A 245 8.82 11.64 4.89
C VAL A 245 8.33 12.74 5.83
N GLY A 246 9.22 13.24 6.69
CA GLY A 246 8.88 14.34 7.60
C GLY A 246 9.96 14.58 8.65
N PRO A 247 9.65 15.33 9.72
CA PRO A 247 10.61 15.62 10.78
C PRO A 247 11.11 14.32 11.43
N THR A 248 12.39 14.27 11.84
CA THR A 248 12.98 13.09 12.49
C THR A 248 12.13 12.58 13.66
N SER A 249 11.51 13.47 14.44
CA SER A 249 10.64 13.07 15.56
C SER A 249 9.39 12.31 15.13
N LEU A 250 8.83 12.60 13.94
CA LEU A 250 7.75 11.81 13.34
C LEU A 250 8.28 10.45 12.89
N ILE A 251 9.43 10.42 12.22
CA ILE A 251 10.00 9.18 11.66
C ILE A 251 10.39 8.19 12.76
N GLU A 252 11.03 8.66 13.85
CA GLU A 252 11.32 7.80 15.00
C GLU A 252 10.04 7.27 15.65
N ALA A 253 8.97 8.08 15.75
CA ALA A 253 7.71 7.62 16.30
C ALA A 253 7.01 6.57 15.43
N VAL A 254 7.22 6.58 14.12
CA VAL A 254 6.76 5.53 13.21
C VAL A 254 7.57 4.25 13.39
N LEU A 255 8.90 4.35 13.51
CA LEU A 255 9.80 3.21 13.72
C LEU A 255 9.63 2.54 15.08
N ASP A 256 9.35 3.33 16.12
CA ASP A 256 9.12 2.85 17.49
C ASP A 256 7.73 2.23 17.68
N ASP A 257 6.83 2.32 16.70
CA ASP A 257 5.48 1.78 16.80
C ASP A 257 5.46 0.25 16.60
N PRO A 258 5.14 -0.56 17.62
CA PRO A 258 5.24 -2.01 17.55
C PRO A 258 4.13 -2.66 16.69
N GLN A 259 3.18 -1.89 16.18
CA GLN A 259 2.16 -2.37 15.23
C GLN A 259 2.53 -2.05 13.79
N LEU A 260 3.49 -1.15 13.57
CA LEU A 260 4.05 -0.86 12.26
C LEU A 260 5.35 -1.65 12.06
N GLU A 261 5.68 -1.94 10.82
CA GLU A 261 6.97 -2.50 10.44
C GLU A 261 7.66 -1.50 9.53
N GLY A 262 8.51 -0.67 10.12
CA GLY A 262 9.24 0.39 9.43
C GLY A 262 10.72 0.08 9.31
N LEU A 263 11.35 0.51 8.22
CA LEU A 263 12.80 0.54 8.09
C LEU A 263 13.29 1.70 7.23
N ARG A 264 14.55 2.08 7.44
CA ARG A 264 15.24 3.08 6.62
C ARG A 264 15.99 2.39 5.49
N LEU A 265 15.78 2.85 4.27
CA LEU A 265 16.49 2.37 3.09
C LEU A 265 17.52 3.40 2.64
N PRO A 266 18.84 3.27 2.90
CA PRO A 266 19.85 4.30 2.62
C PRO A 266 20.11 4.62 1.14
N TRP A 267 19.48 3.91 0.19
CA TRP A 267 19.59 4.15 -1.25
C TRP A 267 18.34 4.77 -1.93
N THR A 268 17.19 4.88 -1.26
CA THR A 268 15.97 5.48 -1.86
C THR A 268 16.04 7.02 -1.89
N ARG A 269 15.21 7.71 -2.67
CA ARG A 269 15.28 9.18 -2.72
C ARG A 269 14.94 9.84 -1.41
#